data_AF-A0A1C8ZQE5-F1
#
_entry.id   AF-A0A1C8ZQE5-F1
#
_cell.length_a   1.000
_cell.length_b   1.000
_cell.length_c   1.000
_cell.angle_alpha   90.00
_cell.angle_beta   90.00
_cell.angle_gamma   90.00
#
_symmetry.space_group_name_H-M   'P 1'
#
loop_
_entity.id
_entity.type
_entity.pdbx_description
1 polymer ?
#
loop_
_entity_poly.entity_id
_entity_poly.type
_entity_poly.pdbx_seq_one_letter_code
_entity_poly.pdbx_strand_id
1 'polypeptide(L)'
;MTYVDENSRICRPNEVKNIAKGDIIVTQPATLNIDGRILTFPPLSLISEKCKHIIRTLTWVEGIRIDDELINKVIYLDPKEDIEFNDIEILEPQVASAYTLKSLLGQKLRKAKIIKAEGVPIINVNKIPIVGIRNGLVYIGIRLLGDEDILFRLFGYSLLYYMSSSSSD
;
A
#
# COMPACT_ATOMS: atom_id res chain seq x y z
N MET A 1 -6.97 8.72 11.81
CA MET A 1 -5.71 9.22 12.40
C MET A 1 -5.10 8.22 13.38
N THR A 2 -3.86 7.79 13.12
CA THR A 2 -3.10 6.85 13.96
C THR A 2 -2.00 7.60 14.71
N TYR A 3 -1.87 7.31 16.00
CA TYR A 3 -0.84 7.86 16.89
C TYR A 3 0.52 7.21 16.62
N VAL A 4 1.58 8.04 16.54
CA VAL A 4 2.97 7.62 16.35
C VAL A 4 3.85 8.31 17.39
N ASP A 5 4.56 7.50 18.17
CA ASP A 5 5.39 7.97 19.29
C ASP A 5 6.75 8.49 18.81
N GLU A 6 7.39 9.30 19.65
CA GLU A 6 8.76 9.75 19.46
C GLU A 6 9.72 8.54 19.41
N ASN A 7 10.70 8.58 18.51
CA ASN A 7 11.64 7.50 18.19
C ASN A 7 11.08 6.32 17.39
N SER A 8 9.81 6.36 16.99
CA SER A 8 9.29 5.48 15.96
C SER A 8 10.11 5.62 14.66
N ARG A 9 10.17 4.58 13.84
CA ARG A 9 10.97 4.58 12.62
C ARG A 9 10.12 4.39 11.38
N ILE A 10 10.49 5.05 10.28
CA ILE A 10 9.74 5.03 9.02
C ILE A 10 10.61 4.64 7.82
N CYS A 11 10.02 3.91 6.88
CA CYS A 11 10.60 3.52 5.60
C CYS A 11 9.78 4.16 4.47
N ARG A 12 10.46 4.60 3.41
CA ARG A 12 9.80 4.79 2.12
C ARG A 12 9.33 3.45 1.55
N PRO A 13 8.33 3.41 0.65
CA PRO A 13 7.78 2.16 0.14
C PRO A 13 8.84 1.20 -0.47
N ASN A 14 9.84 1.75 -1.15
CA ASN A 14 10.94 1.00 -1.77
C ASN A 14 12.01 0.49 -0.78
N GLU A 15 12.02 1.01 0.45
CA GLU A 15 12.92 0.59 1.53
C GLU A 15 12.32 -0.59 2.34
N VAL A 16 11.01 -0.84 2.20
CA VAL A 16 10.30 -1.89 2.94
C VAL A 16 10.71 -3.28 2.45
N LYS A 17 11.04 -4.16 3.40
CA LYS A 17 11.37 -5.57 3.14
C LYS A 17 10.35 -6.56 3.68
N ASN A 18 9.63 -6.18 4.74
CA ASN A 18 8.58 -6.99 5.33
C ASN A 18 7.56 -6.09 6.02
N ILE A 19 6.34 -6.60 6.16
CA ILE A 19 5.25 -6.01 6.95
C ILE A 19 4.91 -7.01 8.05
N ALA A 20 4.82 -6.54 9.28
CA ALA A 20 4.50 -7.32 10.47
C ALA A 20 3.30 -6.72 11.22
N LYS A 21 2.72 -7.53 12.10
CA LYS A 21 1.71 -7.05 13.05
C LYS A 21 2.26 -5.89 13.88
N GLY A 22 1.46 -4.85 14.07
CA GLY A 22 1.82 -3.63 14.78
C GLY A 22 2.42 -2.54 13.90
N ASP A 23 2.90 -2.88 12.70
CA ASP A 23 3.38 -1.86 11.75
C ASP A 23 2.22 -0.95 11.32
N ILE A 24 2.54 0.29 10.95
CA ILE A 24 1.55 1.26 10.45
C ILE A 24 1.87 1.60 9.01
N ILE A 25 0.90 1.42 8.12
CA ILE A 25 1.01 1.82 6.71
C ILE A 25 0.40 3.20 6.57
N VAL A 26 1.20 4.15 6.09
CA VAL A 26 0.78 5.52 5.82
C VAL A 26 -0.10 5.56 4.58
N THR A 27 -1.31 6.15 4.70
CA THR A 27 -2.32 6.15 3.62
C THR A 27 -2.45 7.50 2.92
N GLN A 28 -2.02 8.59 3.56
CA GLN A 28 -1.89 9.94 3.00
C GLN A 28 -0.46 10.47 3.19
N PRO A 29 0.02 11.43 2.38
CA PRO A 29 1.34 12.01 2.58
C PRO A 29 1.53 12.53 4.01
N ALA A 30 2.69 12.23 4.61
CA ALA A 30 3.01 12.63 5.97
C ALA A 30 4.30 13.47 6.00
N THR A 31 4.23 14.67 6.55
CA THR A 31 5.39 15.54 6.76
C THR A 31 5.90 15.36 8.18
N LEU A 32 7.13 14.84 8.32
CA LEU A 32 7.68 14.38 9.58
C LEU A 32 9.06 15.00 9.82
N ASN A 33 9.42 15.22 11.09
CA ASN A 33 10.78 15.54 11.48
C ASN A 33 11.60 14.25 11.60
N ILE A 34 12.46 14.01 10.61
CA ILE A 34 13.38 12.88 10.55
C ILE A 34 14.80 13.38 10.79
N ASP A 35 15.43 12.91 11.87
CA ASP A 35 16.82 13.25 12.20
C ASP A 35 17.12 14.76 12.12
N GLY A 36 16.18 15.58 12.59
CA GLY A 36 16.28 17.05 12.63
C GLY A 36 15.90 17.74 11.32
N ARG A 37 15.40 17.02 10.31
CA ARG A 37 14.98 17.57 9.02
C ARG A 37 13.50 17.30 8.75
N ILE A 38 12.80 18.29 8.23
CA ILE A 38 11.42 18.13 7.78
C ILE A 38 11.42 17.42 6.42
N LEU A 39 10.89 16.20 6.37
CA LEU A 39 10.78 15.38 5.16
C LEU A 39 9.35 14.91 4.95
N THR A 40 8.91 14.87 3.69
CA THR A 40 7.61 14.29 3.32
C THR A 40 7.77 12.85 2.88
N PHE A 41 6.97 11.97 3.47
CA PHE A 41 6.85 10.56 3.12
C PHE A 41 5.55 10.34 2.33
N PRO A 42 5.62 9.62 1.19
CA PRO A 42 4.43 9.35 0.40
C PRO A 42 3.52 8.32 1.10
N PRO A 43 2.26 8.17 0.66
CA PRO A 43 1.47 6.97 0.92
C PRO A 43 2.26 5.69 0.67
N LEU A 44 1.83 4.57 1.28
CA LEU A 44 2.54 3.28 1.30
C LEU A 44 3.86 3.28 2.10
N SER A 45 4.27 4.41 2.69
CA SER A 45 5.38 4.39 3.64
C SER A 45 5.01 3.55 4.87
N LEU A 46 6.00 2.89 5.48
CA LEU A 46 5.77 1.97 6.60
C LEU A 46 6.46 2.51 7.84
N ILE A 47 5.71 2.65 8.93
CA ILE A 47 6.27 2.89 10.27
C ILE A 47 6.44 1.53 10.94
N SER A 48 7.69 1.17 11.23
CA SER A 48 8.09 -0.13 11.76
C SER A 48 9.46 -0.03 12.43
N GLU A 49 9.71 -0.81 13.48
CA GLU A 49 11.02 -0.90 14.16
C GLU A 49 12.18 -1.26 13.22
N LYS A 50 11.88 -1.96 12.12
CA LYS A 50 12.88 -2.38 11.11
C LYS A 50 13.32 -1.26 10.18
N CYS A 51 12.69 -0.09 10.26
CA CYS A 51 13.01 1.05 9.43
C CYS A 51 14.21 1.84 9.94
N LYS A 52 14.80 2.66 9.07
CA LYS A 52 16.07 3.35 9.34
C LYS A 52 15.90 4.81 9.77
N HIS A 53 14.85 5.48 9.27
CA HIS A 53 14.65 6.92 9.49
C HIS A 53 13.91 7.14 10.81
N ILE A 54 14.52 7.86 11.75
CA ILE A 54 13.97 8.05 13.10
C ILE A 54 13.10 9.31 13.15
N ILE A 55 11.86 9.16 13.60
CA ILE A 55 10.93 10.27 13.84
C ILE A 55 11.28 10.93 15.18
N ARG A 56 11.59 12.23 15.13
CA ARG A 56 12.09 13.01 16.30
C ARG A 56 11.00 13.81 17.02
N THR A 57 9.78 13.77 16.53
CA THR A 57 8.66 14.52 17.10
C THR A 57 7.43 13.64 17.14
N LEU A 58 6.71 13.69 18.25
CA LEU A 58 5.37 13.14 18.34
C LEU A 58 4.50 13.72 17.22
N THR A 59 3.81 12.85 16.49
CA THR A 59 3.06 13.24 15.30
C THR A 59 1.85 12.34 15.07
N TRP A 60 0.87 12.86 14.35
CA TRP A 60 -0.27 12.10 13.88
C TRP A 60 -0.13 11.82 12.40
N VAL A 61 -0.36 10.58 12.01
CA VAL A 61 -0.34 10.19 10.59
C VAL A 61 -1.68 9.57 10.21
N GLU A 62 -2.14 9.86 8.99
CA GLU A 62 -3.21 9.06 8.40
C GLU A 62 -2.60 7.76 7.89
N GLY A 63 -3.03 6.68 8.51
CA GLY A 63 -2.50 5.36 8.25
C GLY A 63 -3.26 4.29 9.01
N ILE A 64 -3.01 3.05 8.63
CA ILE A 64 -3.65 1.86 9.19
C ILE A 64 -2.63 1.01 9.93
N ARG A 65 -2.93 0.66 11.18
CA ARG A 65 -2.13 -0.27 11.97
C ARG A 65 -2.51 -1.69 11.61
N ILE A 66 -1.52 -2.52 11.30
CA ILE A 66 -1.74 -3.91 10.92
C ILE A 66 -2.01 -4.76 12.15
N ASP A 67 -3.15 -5.46 12.15
CA ASP A 67 -3.51 -6.48 13.12
C ASP A 67 -3.93 -7.78 12.43
N ASP A 68 -4.24 -8.82 13.22
CA ASP A 68 -4.60 -10.13 12.70
C ASP A 68 -5.93 -10.12 11.93
N GLU A 69 -6.86 -9.22 12.27
CA GLU A 69 -8.14 -9.10 11.58
C GLU A 69 -7.93 -8.54 10.17
N LEU A 70 -7.13 -7.48 10.06
CA LEU A 70 -6.85 -6.81 8.79
C LEU A 70 -6.03 -7.65 7.83
N ILE A 71 -5.07 -8.44 8.34
CA ILE A 71 -4.27 -9.33 7.48
C ILE A 71 -5.17 -10.31 6.73
N ASN A 72 -6.22 -10.82 7.38
CA ASN A 72 -7.15 -11.78 6.78
C ASN A 72 -8.14 -11.15 5.79
N LYS A 73 -8.21 -9.81 5.71
CA LYS A 73 -9.08 -9.09 4.75
C LYS A 73 -8.43 -8.88 3.38
N VAL A 74 -7.17 -9.25 3.18
CA VAL A 74 -6.48 -9.16 1.89
C VAL A 74 -6.24 -10.55 1.32
N ILE A 75 -6.88 -10.84 0.19
CA ILE A 75 -6.84 -12.12 -0.50
C ILE A 75 -5.92 -12.01 -1.72
N TYR A 76 -4.82 -12.76 -1.69
CA TYR A 76 -3.91 -12.88 -2.83
C TYR A 76 -4.34 -14.08 -3.68
N LEU A 77 -4.73 -13.80 -4.92
CA LEU A 77 -5.10 -14.83 -5.89
C LEU A 77 -3.83 -15.51 -6.44
N ASP A 78 -3.97 -16.67 -7.08
CA ASP A 78 -2.86 -17.33 -7.81
C ASP A 78 -2.94 -17.01 -9.31
N PRO A 79 -2.29 -15.93 -9.77
CA PRO A 79 -2.32 -15.54 -11.17
C PRO A 79 -1.45 -16.45 -12.04
N LYS A 80 -1.95 -16.76 -13.23
CA LYS A 80 -1.32 -17.70 -14.19
C LYS A 80 -0.99 -17.09 -15.54
N GLU A 81 -1.65 -16.01 -15.92
CA GLU A 81 -1.46 -15.37 -17.23
C GLU A 81 -0.29 -14.40 -17.18
N ASP A 82 0.72 -14.60 -18.03
CA ASP A 82 1.87 -13.71 -18.11
C ASP A 82 1.52 -12.40 -18.83
N ILE A 83 2.02 -11.28 -18.32
CA ILE A 83 1.81 -9.97 -18.90
C ILE A 83 3.06 -9.09 -18.75
N GLU A 84 3.22 -8.16 -19.69
CA GLU A 84 4.13 -7.04 -19.59
C GLU A 84 3.35 -5.74 -19.46
N PHE A 85 3.75 -4.91 -18.50
CA PHE A 85 3.14 -3.60 -18.28
C PHE A 85 4.16 -2.59 -17.79
N ASN A 86 3.94 -1.31 -18.11
CA ASN A 86 4.74 -0.19 -17.63
C ASN A 86 3.86 0.95 -17.10
N ASP A 87 2.55 0.72 -16.99
CA ASP A 87 1.62 1.64 -16.37
C ASP A 87 0.45 0.87 -15.75
N ILE A 88 -0.21 1.50 -14.79
CA ILE A 88 -1.46 1.03 -14.19
C ILE A 88 -2.50 2.15 -14.32
N GLU A 89 -3.74 1.78 -14.56
CA GLU A 89 -4.88 2.71 -14.57
C GLU A 89 -5.53 2.70 -13.19
N ILE A 90 -5.78 3.89 -12.64
CA ILE A 90 -6.43 4.07 -11.33
C ILE A 90 -7.88 4.42 -11.58
N LEU A 91 -8.80 3.65 -11.01
CA LEU A 91 -10.24 3.83 -11.20
C LEU A 91 -10.91 4.57 -10.05
N GLU A 92 -10.28 4.61 -8.88
CA GLU A 92 -10.78 5.28 -7.67
C GLU A 92 -9.86 6.46 -7.28
N PRO A 93 -10.18 7.71 -7.70
CA PRO A 93 -9.31 8.88 -7.55
C PRO A 93 -9.00 9.28 -6.10
N GLN A 94 -9.87 8.90 -5.16
CA GLN A 94 -9.73 9.18 -3.73
C GLN A 94 -8.65 8.31 -3.05
N VAL A 95 -8.19 7.25 -3.70
CA VAL A 95 -7.19 6.33 -3.16
C VAL A 95 -5.78 6.87 -3.44
N ALA A 96 -5.28 7.75 -2.56
CA ALA A 96 -3.96 8.39 -2.71
C ALA A 96 -2.80 7.37 -2.84
N SER A 97 -2.92 6.22 -2.16
CA SER A 97 -1.95 5.13 -2.23
C SER A 97 -1.82 4.50 -3.62
N ALA A 98 -2.87 4.53 -4.45
CA ALA A 98 -2.84 4.02 -5.82
C ALA A 98 -1.92 4.85 -6.71
N TYR A 99 -1.88 6.18 -6.52
CA TYR A 99 -0.99 7.08 -7.26
C TYR A 99 0.47 6.87 -6.88
N THR A 100 0.75 6.57 -5.61
CA THR A 100 2.12 6.23 -5.20
C THR A 100 2.54 4.89 -5.80
N LEU A 101 1.66 3.88 -5.77
CA LEU A 101 1.92 2.61 -6.44
C LEU A 101 2.20 2.81 -7.94
N LYS A 102 1.37 3.61 -8.64
CA LYS A 102 1.56 3.94 -10.05
C LYS A 102 2.91 4.60 -10.30
N SER A 103 3.30 5.58 -9.49
CA SER A 103 4.59 6.26 -9.63
C SER A 103 5.79 5.33 -9.44
N LEU A 104 5.68 4.35 -8.53
CA LEU A 104 6.74 3.36 -8.26
C LEU A 104 6.81 2.27 -9.34
N LEU A 105 5.65 1.88 -9.89
CA LEU A 105 5.58 0.85 -10.94
C LEU A 105 5.86 1.41 -12.34
N GLY A 106 5.39 2.62 -12.64
CA GLY A 106 5.33 3.21 -13.98
C GLY A 106 6.65 3.69 -14.57
N GLN A 107 7.77 3.47 -13.88
CA GLN A 107 9.09 3.93 -14.35
C GLN A 107 9.82 2.88 -15.21
N LYS A 108 9.32 1.64 -15.26
CA LYS A 108 10.00 0.51 -15.91
C LYS A 108 8.98 -0.47 -16.50
N LEU A 109 9.35 -1.13 -17.58
CA LEU A 109 8.61 -2.28 -18.09
C LEU A 109 8.78 -3.46 -17.11
N ARG A 110 7.67 -4.10 -16.75
CA ARG A 110 7.61 -5.14 -15.72
C ARG A 110 6.94 -6.38 -16.27
N LYS A 111 7.45 -7.54 -15.86
CA LYS A 111 6.83 -8.84 -16.09
C LYS A 111 6.06 -9.25 -14.85
N ALA A 112 4.82 -9.68 -15.04
CA ALA A 112 3.96 -10.13 -13.97
C ALA A 112 3.09 -11.29 -14.44
N LYS A 113 2.48 -11.95 -13.47
CA LYS A 113 1.32 -12.81 -13.70
C LYS A 113 0.07 -12.10 -13.22
N ILE A 114 -1.03 -12.20 -13.97
CA ILE A 114 -2.33 -11.64 -13.59
C ILE A 114 -3.47 -12.68 -13.60
N ILE A 115 -4.52 -12.33 -12.88
CA ILE A 115 -5.86 -12.91 -12.90
C ILE A 115 -6.83 -11.78 -12.54
N LYS A 116 -8.02 -11.77 -13.14
CA LYS A 116 -9.02 -10.74 -12.86
C LYS A 116 -9.41 -10.76 -11.37
N ALA A 117 -9.23 -9.64 -10.69
CA ALA A 117 -9.67 -9.44 -9.32
C ALA A 117 -11.19 -9.34 -9.24
N GLU A 118 -11.75 -9.75 -8.10
CA GLU A 118 -13.19 -9.68 -7.84
C GLU A 118 -13.63 -8.30 -7.35
N GLY A 119 -14.90 -7.96 -7.60
CA GLY A 119 -15.55 -6.80 -6.99
C GLY A 119 -15.43 -5.50 -7.77
N VAL A 120 -15.58 -4.38 -7.05
CA VAL A 120 -15.41 -3.02 -7.59
C VAL A 120 -13.93 -2.82 -7.90
N PRO A 121 -13.56 -2.55 -9.15
CA PRO A 121 -12.17 -2.47 -9.56
C PRO A 121 -11.53 -1.16 -9.08
N ILE A 122 -10.33 -1.26 -8.49
CA ILE A 122 -9.57 -0.12 -7.97
C ILE A 122 -8.45 0.25 -8.95
N ILE A 123 -7.76 -0.77 -9.47
CA ILE A 123 -6.63 -0.61 -10.41
C ILE A 123 -6.75 -1.63 -11.53
N ASN A 124 -6.50 -1.16 -12.75
CA ASN A 124 -6.37 -1.98 -13.94
C ASN A 124 -4.93 -2.03 -14.45
N VAL A 125 -4.60 -3.15 -15.09
CA VAL A 125 -3.48 -3.26 -16.03
C VAL A 125 -4.05 -3.73 -17.36
N ASN A 126 -3.79 -3.01 -18.45
CA ASN A 126 -4.30 -3.35 -19.79
C ASN A 126 -5.81 -3.66 -19.81
N LYS A 127 -6.62 -2.86 -19.10
CA LYS A 127 -8.08 -3.02 -18.92
C LYS A 127 -8.52 -4.26 -18.13
N ILE A 128 -7.58 -4.99 -17.52
CA ILE A 128 -7.86 -6.11 -16.63
C ILE A 128 -7.78 -5.61 -15.17
N PRO A 129 -8.87 -5.71 -14.39
CA PRO A 129 -8.83 -5.40 -12.97
C PRO A 129 -7.86 -6.32 -12.23
N ILE A 130 -6.81 -5.74 -11.65
CA ILE A 130 -5.80 -6.48 -10.88
C ILE A 130 -5.95 -6.27 -9.38
N VAL A 131 -6.69 -5.24 -8.97
CA VAL A 131 -7.07 -5.02 -7.56
C VAL A 131 -8.54 -4.63 -7.52
N GLY A 132 -9.30 -5.29 -6.64
CA GLY A 132 -10.73 -5.02 -6.46
C GLY A 132 -11.19 -5.23 -5.03
N ILE A 133 -12.37 -4.67 -4.71
CA ILE A 133 -12.98 -4.77 -3.38
C ILE A 133 -14.35 -5.43 -3.50
N ARG A 134 -14.59 -6.47 -2.69
CA ARG A 134 -15.89 -7.16 -2.60
C ARG A 134 -16.15 -7.60 -1.17
N ASN A 135 -17.35 -7.34 -0.65
CA ASN A 135 -17.80 -7.80 0.66
C ASN A 135 -16.83 -7.52 1.82
N GLY A 136 -16.21 -6.33 1.84
CA GLY A 136 -15.25 -5.99 2.89
C GLY A 136 -13.87 -6.65 2.76
N LEU A 137 -13.60 -7.32 1.63
CA LEU A 137 -12.31 -7.95 1.31
C LEU A 137 -11.65 -7.28 0.12
N VAL A 138 -10.32 -7.22 0.16
CA VAL A 138 -9.45 -6.74 -0.92
C VAL A 138 -8.90 -7.94 -1.68
N TYR A 139 -9.06 -7.96 -3.00
CA TYR A 139 -8.58 -9.02 -3.87
C TYR A 139 -7.41 -8.51 -4.70
N ILE A 140 -6.26 -9.18 -4.60
CA ILE A 140 -5.05 -8.88 -5.37
C ILE A 140 -4.84 -9.98 -6.40
N GLY A 141 -5.06 -9.64 -7.66
CA GLY A 141 -4.98 -10.52 -8.83
C GLY A 141 -3.66 -10.39 -9.62
N ILE A 142 -2.59 -9.92 -9.00
CA ILE A 142 -1.29 -9.72 -9.66
C ILE A 142 -0.14 -10.22 -8.78
N ARG A 143 0.87 -10.83 -9.42
CA ARG A 143 2.14 -11.22 -8.82
C ARG A 143 3.27 -10.73 -9.72
N LEU A 144 4.16 -9.90 -9.17
CA LEU A 144 5.33 -9.45 -9.92
C LEU A 144 6.36 -10.58 -9.98
N LEU A 145 7.09 -10.69 -11.09
CA LEU A 145 8.14 -11.72 -11.22
C LEU A 145 9.50 -11.28 -10.63
N GLY A 146 9.51 -10.23 -9.79
CA GLY A 146 10.68 -9.71 -9.09
C GLY A 146 10.37 -9.38 -7.63
N ASP A 147 11.34 -8.82 -6.90
CA ASP A 147 11.28 -8.61 -5.43
C ASP A 147 10.35 -7.47 -4.96
N GLU A 148 9.40 -7.04 -5.79
CA GLU A 148 8.55 -5.86 -5.57
C GLU A 148 7.12 -6.23 -5.15
N ASP A 149 6.83 -7.50 -4.88
CA ASP A 149 5.55 -7.96 -4.34
C ASP A 149 5.15 -7.22 -3.05
N ILE A 150 6.13 -6.70 -2.30
CA ILE A 150 5.90 -5.87 -1.12
C ILE A 150 5.06 -4.62 -1.41
N LEU A 151 5.14 -4.05 -2.63
CA LEU A 151 4.37 -2.86 -3.00
C LEU A 151 2.87 -3.17 -3.09
N PHE A 152 2.51 -4.31 -3.68
CA PHE A 152 1.11 -4.76 -3.72
C PHE A 152 0.60 -5.18 -2.34
N ARG A 153 1.47 -5.70 -1.47
CA ARG A 153 1.11 -5.97 -0.07
C ARG A 153 0.83 -4.68 0.71
N LEU A 154 1.71 -3.68 0.61
CA LEU A 154 1.49 -2.35 1.20
C LEU A 154 0.19 -1.74 0.68
N PHE A 155 -0.04 -1.82 -0.62
CA PHE A 155 -1.22 -1.28 -1.25
C PHE A 155 -2.50 -1.97 -0.80
N GLY A 156 -2.53 -3.30 -0.80
CA GLY A 156 -3.69 -4.10 -0.38
C GLY A 156 -4.14 -3.77 1.04
N TYR A 157 -3.21 -3.68 1.98
CA TYR A 157 -3.54 -3.26 3.35
C TYR A 157 -3.96 -1.79 3.44
N SER A 158 -3.34 -0.90 2.65
CA SER A 158 -3.74 0.52 2.63
C SER A 158 -5.19 0.72 2.20
N LEU A 159 -5.74 -0.16 1.36
CA LEU A 159 -7.13 -0.09 0.91
C LEU A 159 -8.14 -0.28 2.05
N LEU A 160 -7.79 -1.05 3.08
CA LEU A 160 -8.65 -1.29 4.24
C LEU A 160 -8.95 0.00 5.02
N TYR A 161 -8.05 0.99 4.99
CA TYR A 161 -8.30 2.33 5.54
C TYR A 161 -9.53 2.98 4.90
N TYR A 162 -9.58 2.97 3.57
CA TYR A 162 -10.66 3.59 2.79
C TYR A 162 -12.00 2.86 2.94
N MET A 163 -11.97 1.56 3.28
CA MET A 163 -13.17 0.74 3.54
C MET A 163 -13.72 0.97 4.94
N SER A 164 -12.85 1.22 5.93
CA SER A 164 -13.25 1.56 7.28
C SER A 164 -13.82 2.96 7.40
N SER A 165 -13.37 3.90 6.56
CA SER A 165 -13.91 5.27 6.56
C SER A 165 -15.30 5.36 5.94
N SER A 166 -15.61 4.52 4.94
CA SER A 166 -16.91 4.54 4.24
C SER A 166 -18.04 3.82 4.98
N SER A 167 -17.74 3.15 6.10
CA SER A 167 -18.74 2.53 6.99
C SER A 167 -19.21 3.48 8.10
N SER A 168 -18.86 4.77 8.02
CA SER A 168 -19.16 5.79 9.02
C SER A 168 -20.37 6.68 8.69
N ASP A 169 -21.13 6.38 7.62
CA ASP A 169 -22.34 7.11 7.20
C ASP A 169 -23.61 6.28 7.42
#